data_AF-A0A229TNQ3-F1
#
_entry.id   AF-A0A229TNQ3-F1
#
_cell.length_a   1.000
_cell.length_b   1.000
_cell.length_c   1.000
_cell.angle_alpha   90.00
_cell.angle_beta   90.00
_cell.angle_gamma   90.00
#
_symmetry.space_group_name_H-M   'P 1'
#
loop_
_entity.id
_entity.type
_entity.pdbx_description
1 polymer ?
#
loop_
_entity_poly.entity_id
_entity_poly.type
_entity_poly.pdbx_seq_one_letter_code
_entity_poly.pdbx_strand_id
1 'polypeptide(L)'
;MSYLEISTSPAEIRSLGDQIALNGADLAKLASAANSEHDQKVGPDMSVFGNDDLGKQFKPTYRGTPASTGVPGFDATNAGQFFASMKQIGDELGDLGGGLRSAIDTQMGAELDNDAEISKINPPA
;
A
#
# COMPACT_ATOMS: atom_id res chain seq x y z
N MET A 1 -28.31 -13.83 -22.92
CA MET A 1 -27.03 -13.67 -22.19
C MET A 1 -26.90 -12.21 -21.83
N SER A 2 -26.73 -11.88 -20.56
CA SER A 2 -26.52 -10.50 -20.10
C SER A 2 -25.03 -10.18 -20.26
N TYR A 3 -24.67 -9.31 -21.20
CA TYR A 3 -23.33 -8.75 -21.27
C TYR A 3 -23.17 -7.82 -20.06
N LEU A 4 -22.18 -8.06 -19.23
CA LEU A 4 -21.79 -7.12 -18.19
C LEU A 4 -21.04 -6.00 -18.92
N GLU A 5 -21.77 -4.96 -19.34
CA GLU A 5 -21.19 -3.81 -20.03
C GLU A 5 -20.47 -2.95 -18.99
N ILE A 6 -19.18 -3.23 -18.78
CA ILE A 6 -18.31 -2.38 -17.98
C ILE A 6 -18.08 -1.12 -18.82
N SER A 7 -18.75 -0.04 -18.45
CA SER A 7 -18.74 1.27 -19.12
C SER A 7 -17.42 2.05 -18.95
N THR A 8 -16.37 1.40 -18.47
CA THR A 8 -15.01 1.92 -18.30
C THR A 8 -14.08 1.00 -19.07
N SER A 9 -13.27 1.55 -19.98
CA SER A 9 -12.42 0.73 -20.84
C SER A 9 -11.39 -0.06 -20.01
N PRO A 10 -10.99 -1.26 -20.44
CA PRO A 10 -9.91 -2.02 -19.79
C PRO A 10 -8.63 -1.19 -19.59
N ALA A 11 -8.32 -0.29 -20.54
CA ALA A 11 -7.19 0.62 -20.46
C ALA A 11 -7.31 1.63 -19.31
N GLU A 12 -8.50 2.17 -19.05
CA GLU A 12 -8.76 3.10 -17.94
C GLU A 12 -8.64 2.39 -16.58
N ILE A 13 -9.17 1.16 -16.46
CA ILE A 13 -9.07 0.38 -15.22
C ILE A 13 -7.62 -0.01 -14.94
N ARG A 14 -6.87 -0.41 -15.97
CA ARG A 14 -5.44 -0.68 -15.86
C ARG A 14 -4.66 0.56 -15.42
N SER A 15 -4.94 1.71 -16.03
CA SER A 15 -4.33 2.99 -15.66
C SER A 15 -4.63 3.36 -14.20
N LEU A 16 -5.87 3.14 -13.74
CA LEU A 16 -6.24 3.33 -12.34
C LEU A 16 -5.49 2.37 -11.41
N GLY A 17 -5.37 1.10 -11.78
CA GLY A 17 -4.59 0.11 -11.04
C GLY A 17 -3.12 0.51 -10.90
N ASP A 18 -2.51 0.98 -11.98
CA ASP A 18 -1.13 1.49 -11.97
C ASP A 18 -0.99 2.72 -11.05
N GLN A 19 -1.95 3.65 -11.08
CA GLN A 19 -1.95 4.82 -10.19
C GLN A 19 -2.11 4.45 -8.72
N ILE A 20 -3.02 3.52 -8.40
CA ILE A 20 -3.22 3.02 -7.03
C ILE A 20 -1.94 2.36 -6.52
N ALA A 21 -1.31 1.51 -7.34
CA ALA A 21 -0.07 0.84 -6.96
C ALA A 21 1.07 1.85 -6.71
N LEU A 22 1.18 2.87 -7.55
CA LEU A 22 2.21 3.91 -7.44
C LEU A 22 2.01 4.76 -6.18
N ASN A 23 0.78 5.19 -5.93
CA ASN A 23 0.42 5.93 -4.71
C ASN A 23 0.67 5.10 -3.44
N GLY A 24 0.34 3.79 -3.48
CA GLY A 24 0.62 2.86 -2.38
C GLY A 24 2.11 2.74 -2.08
N ALA A 25 2.94 2.55 -3.12
CA ALA A 25 4.38 2.48 -2.99
C ALA A 25 5.00 3.77 -2.43
N ASP A 26 4.50 4.94 -2.86
CA ASP A 26 4.98 6.23 -2.35
C ASP A 26 4.57 6.47 -0.90
N LEU A 27 3.35 6.07 -0.51
CA LEU A 27 2.91 6.10 0.89
C LEU A 27 3.80 5.22 1.77
N ALA A 28 4.09 3.99 1.34
CA ALA A 28 4.95 3.06 2.07
C ALA A 28 6.38 3.59 2.25
N LYS A 29 6.93 4.24 1.21
CA LYS A 29 8.24 4.90 1.28
C LYS A 29 8.21 6.08 2.24
N LEU A 30 7.19 6.93 2.17
CA LEU A 30 7.05 8.10 3.04
C LEU A 30 6.94 7.67 4.50
N ALA A 31 6.14 6.65 4.80
CA ALA A 31 6.01 6.10 6.15
C ALA A 31 7.35 5.57 6.69
N SER A 32 8.11 4.85 5.85
CA SER A 32 9.43 4.32 6.23
C SER A 32 10.46 5.45 6.47
N ALA A 33 10.43 6.50 5.65
CA ALA A 33 11.28 7.68 5.82
C ALA A 33 10.90 8.46 7.09
N ALA A 34 9.61 8.65 7.34
CA ALA A 34 9.11 9.33 8.54
C ALA A 34 9.46 8.56 9.82
N ASN A 35 9.35 7.22 9.83
CA ASN A 35 9.83 6.41 10.94
C ASN A 35 11.33 6.57 11.16
N SER A 36 12.13 6.54 10.08
CA SER A 36 13.58 6.72 10.19
C SER A 36 13.96 8.09 10.77
N GLU A 37 13.31 9.16 10.32
CA GLU A 37 13.53 10.51 10.85
C GLU A 37 13.07 10.62 12.31
N HIS A 38 11.93 10.02 12.63
CA HIS A 38 11.40 9.93 13.98
C HIS A 38 12.39 9.22 14.92
N ASP A 39 12.88 8.04 14.53
CA ASP A 39 13.86 7.27 15.30
C ASP A 39 15.17 8.02 15.50
N GLN A 40 15.66 8.72 14.48
CA GLN A 40 16.86 9.55 14.59
C GLN A 40 16.67 10.70 15.58
N LYS A 41 15.50 11.34 15.56
CA LYS A 41 15.21 12.46 16.46
C LYS A 41 15.01 11.99 17.87
N VAL A 42 14.09 11.06 18.08
CA VAL A 42 13.70 10.56 19.41
C VAL A 42 14.84 9.78 20.05
N GLY A 43 15.51 8.93 19.27
CA GLY A 43 16.59 8.07 19.74
C GLY A 43 16.13 7.00 20.74
N PRO A 44 17.00 6.03 21.06
CA PRO A 44 16.66 4.92 21.95
C PRO A 44 16.34 5.36 23.39
N ASP A 45 16.90 6.49 23.85
CA ASP A 45 16.75 6.99 25.21
C ASP A 45 15.72 8.11 25.36
N MET A 46 15.09 8.52 24.24
CA MET A 46 14.07 9.57 24.22
C MET A 46 14.57 10.88 24.85
N SER A 47 15.85 11.20 24.66
CA SER A 47 16.54 12.30 25.34
C SER A 47 15.96 13.68 24.99
N VAL A 48 15.33 13.81 23.83
CA VAL A 48 14.64 15.02 23.35
C VAL A 48 13.57 15.49 24.32
N PHE A 49 12.93 14.56 25.03
CA PHE A 49 11.85 14.87 25.97
C PHE A 49 12.37 15.27 27.37
N GLY A 50 13.69 15.34 27.55
CA GLY A 50 14.30 15.64 28.83
C GLY A 50 14.28 14.44 29.80
N ASN A 51 15.07 14.57 30.87
CA ASN A 51 15.13 13.60 31.98
C ASN A 51 14.56 14.18 33.28
N ASP A 52 13.89 15.33 33.19
CA ASP A 52 13.17 15.95 34.29
C ASP A 52 11.87 15.19 34.60
N ASP A 53 11.17 15.63 35.64
CA ASP A 53 9.96 14.93 36.09
C ASP A 53 8.83 14.98 35.05
N LEU A 54 8.82 15.98 34.18
CA LEU A 54 7.92 16.06 33.02
C LEU A 54 8.27 14.99 31.97
N GLY A 55 9.54 14.88 31.58
CA GLY A 55 10.01 13.85 30.65
C GLY A 55 9.76 12.43 31.16
N LYS A 56 9.95 12.18 32.47
CA LYS A 56 9.66 10.87 33.09
C LYS A 56 8.18 10.49 33.02
N GLN A 57 7.26 11.46 33.09
CA GLN A 57 5.82 11.21 32.96
C GLN A 57 5.41 11.02 31.49
N PHE A 58 6.10 11.67 30.55
CA PHE A 58 5.74 11.68 29.13
C PHE A 58 6.30 10.50 28.33
N LYS A 59 7.52 10.04 28.64
CA LYS A 59 8.15 8.91 27.92
C LYS A 59 7.29 7.62 27.91
N PRO A 60 6.65 7.21 29.02
CA PRO A 60 5.80 6.01 29.03
C PRO A 60 4.56 6.13 28.14
N THR A 61 3.87 7.28 28.14
CA THR A 61 2.69 7.49 27.31
C THR A 61 3.04 7.58 25.83
N TYR A 62 4.20 8.14 25.50
CA TYR A 62 4.66 8.26 24.11
C TYR A 62 5.08 6.94 23.48
N ARG A 63 5.74 6.05 24.26
CA ARG A 63 5.98 4.69 23.77
C ARG A 63 4.67 3.93 23.58
N GLY A 64 3.68 4.20 24.44
CA GLY A 64 2.53 3.33 24.57
C GLY A 64 2.99 1.94 25.00
N THR A 65 2.15 1.22 25.72
CA THR A 65 2.41 -0.21 25.92
C THR A 65 1.95 -0.96 24.67
N PRO A 66 2.85 -1.27 23.73
CA PRO A 66 2.84 -2.62 23.17
C PRO A 66 4.25 -3.21 22.94
N ALA A 67 4.26 -4.53 22.75
CA ALA A 67 5.45 -5.37 22.69
C ALA A 67 6.22 -5.31 21.36
N SER A 68 5.61 -4.79 20.28
CA SER A 68 6.18 -4.69 18.92
C SER A 68 5.13 -4.09 17.96
N THR A 69 5.56 -3.48 16.86
CA THR A 69 4.67 -3.12 15.73
C THR A 69 4.32 -4.31 14.84
N GLY A 70 5.08 -5.41 14.92
CA GLY A 70 4.99 -6.53 13.99
C GLY A 70 5.52 -6.23 12.57
N VAL A 71 5.97 -4.99 12.30
CA VAL A 71 6.50 -4.56 11.01
C VAL A 71 8.00 -4.31 11.15
N PRO A 72 8.86 -5.06 10.43
CA PRO A 72 10.32 -4.86 10.50
C PRO A 72 10.72 -3.43 10.13
N GLY A 73 11.62 -2.82 10.91
CA GLY A 73 12.15 -1.48 10.66
C GLY A 73 11.32 -0.33 11.22
N PHE A 74 10.28 -0.61 12.03
CA PHE A 74 9.46 0.40 12.71
C PHE A 74 9.60 0.30 14.22
N ASP A 75 9.67 1.45 14.87
CA ASP A 75 9.85 1.53 16.31
C ASP A 75 8.54 1.23 17.06
N ALA A 76 8.64 0.74 18.30
CA ALA A 76 7.45 0.34 19.07
C ALA A 76 6.66 1.52 19.65
N THR A 77 7.08 2.77 19.44
CA THR A 77 6.34 3.93 19.95
C THR A 77 5.00 4.09 19.26
N ASN A 78 4.13 4.95 19.82
CA ASN A 78 2.86 5.26 19.16
C ASN A 78 3.06 5.87 17.76
N ALA A 79 4.13 6.66 17.57
CA ALA A 79 4.48 7.21 16.27
C ALA A 79 4.96 6.11 15.31
N GLY A 80 5.84 5.22 15.76
CA GLY A 80 6.30 4.08 14.97
C GLY A 80 5.16 3.13 14.59
N GLN A 81 4.19 2.89 15.47
CA GLN A 81 2.96 2.14 15.15
C GLN A 81 2.10 2.84 14.10
N PHE A 82 1.95 4.16 14.19
CA PHE A 82 1.24 4.94 13.19
C PHE A 82 1.91 4.83 11.82
N PHE A 83 3.24 5.00 11.74
CA PHE A 83 3.97 4.84 10.49
C PHE A 83 3.94 3.39 9.98
N ALA A 84 4.00 2.39 10.86
CA ALA A 84 3.86 0.99 10.49
C ALA A 84 2.49 0.73 9.83
N SER A 85 1.43 1.31 10.38
CA SER A 85 0.07 1.22 9.84
C SER A 85 -0.04 1.91 8.47
N MET A 86 0.57 3.09 8.31
CA MET A 86 0.64 3.77 7.02
C MET A 86 1.40 2.94 5.97
N LYS A 87 2.48 2.27 6.37
CA LYS A 87 3.21 1.37 5.47
C LYS A 87 2.33 0.21 5.02
N GLN A 88 1.64 -0.45 5.95
CA GLN A 88 0.74 -1.56 5.64
C GLN A 88 -0.35 -1.13 4.65
N ILE A 89 -0.97 0.03 4.87
CA ILE A 89 -1.95 0.59 3.92
C ILE A 89 -1.30 0.83 2.54
N GLY A 90 -0.07 1.36 2.51
CA GLY A 90 0.67 1.56 1.26
C GLY A 90 0.96 0.25 0.52
N ASP A 91 1.38 -0.79 1.24
CA ASP A 91 1.62 -2.13 0.69
C ASP A 91 0.32 -2.74 0.14
N GLU A 92 -0.78 -2.67 0.90
CA GLU A 92 -2.11 -3.16 0.49
C GLU A 92 -2.64 -2.44 -0.76
N LEU A 93 -2.42 -1.13 -0.88
CA LEU A 93 -2.73 -0.38 -2.09
C LEU A 93 -1.85 -0.84 -3.27
N GLY A 94 -0.57 -1.11 -3.02
CA GLY A 94 0.34 -1.74 -3.98
C GLY A 94 -0.22 -3.04 -4.56
N ASP A 95 -0.61 -3.95 -3.66
CA ASP A 95 -1.16 -5.26 -4.01
C ASP A 95 -2.51 -5.14 -4.74
N LEU A 96 -3.39 -4.24 -4.28
CA LEU A 96 -4.68 -3.99 -4.93
C LEU A 96 -4.50 -3.47 -6.36
N GLY A 97 -3.61 -2.50 -6.56
CA GLY A 97 -3.31 -1.94 -7.88
C GLY A 97 -2.72 -2.98 -8.83
N GLY A 98 -1.78 -3.80 -8.33
CA GLY A 98 -1.23 -4.93 -9.08
C GLY A 98 -2.27 -6.00 -9.44
N GLY A 99 -3.16 -6.32 -8.49
CA GLY A 99 -4.26 -7.26 -8.69
C GLY A 99 -5.26 -6.79 -9.74
N LEU A 100 -5.65 -5.51 -9.71
CA LEU A 100 -6.52 -4.91 -10.73
C LEU A 100 -5.92 -5.01 -12.13
N ARG A 101 -4.63 -4.70 -12.26
CA ARG A 101 -3.91 -4.84 -13.53
C ARG A 101 -3.90 -6.30 -14.01
N SER A 102 -3.57 -7.25 -13.14
CA SER A 102 -3.54 -8.66 -13.49
C SER A 102 -4.90 -9.20 -13.94
N ALA A 103 -5.98 -8.76 -13.29
CA ALA A 103 -7.34 -9.13 -13.65
C ALA A 103 -7.71 -8.63 -15.05
N ILE A 104 -7.36 -7.38 -15.38
CA ILE A 104 -7.58 -6.79 -16.69
C ILE A 104 -6.75 -7.47 -17.78
N ASP A 105 -5.46 -7.72 -17.52
CA ASP A 105 -4.59 -8.40 -18.50
C ASP A 105 -5.12 -9.82 -18.80
N THR A 106 -5.70 -10.50 -17.80
CA THR A 106 -6.36 -11.81 -17.97
C THR A 106 -7.63 -11.71 -18.82
N GLN A 107 -8.48 -10.70 -18.56
CA GLN A 107 -9.71 -10.48 -19.33
C GLN A 107 -9.40 -10.16 -20.79
N MET A 108 -8.43 -9.27 -21.05
CA MET A 108 -8.01 -8.94 -22.42
C MET A 108 -7.45 -10.15 -23.18
N GLY A 109 -6.66 -11.00 -22.50
CA GLY A 109 -6.19 -12.26 -23.09
C GLY A 109 -7.34 -13.18 -23.49
N ALA A 110 -8.32 -13.36 -22.60
CA ALA A 110 -9.49 -14.19 -22.87
C ALA A 110 -10.38 -13.63 -24.00
N GLU A 111 -10.52 -12.29 -24.09
CA GLU A 111 -11.23 -11.65 -25.21
C GLU A 111 -10.52 -11.85 -26.55
N LEU A 112 -9.19 -11.70 -26.60
CA LEU A 112 -8.40 -11.98 -27.81
C LEU A 112 -8.46 -13.45 -28.24
N ASP A 113 -8.42 -14.38 -27.28
CA ASP A 113 -8.54 -15.81 -27.55
C ASP A 113 -9.94 -16.15 -28.11
N ASN A 114 -11.00 -15.57 -27.52
CA ASN A 114 -12.36 -15.71 -28.01
C ASN A 114 -12.54 -15.14 -29.42
N ASP A 115 -12.00 -13.95 -29.70
CA ASP A 115 -12.05 -13.34 -31.04
C ASP A 115 -11.31 -14.18 -32.08
N ALA A 116 -10.17 -14.78 -31.70
CA ALA A 116 -9.42 -15.69 -32.56
C ALA A 116 -10.21 -16.99 -32.83
N GLU A 117 -10.95 -17.51 -31.86
CA GLU A 117 -11.84 -18.66 -32.07
C GLU A 117 -13.06 -18.30 -32.94
N ILE A 118 -13.70 -17.16 -32.70
CA ILE A 118 -14.83 -16.68 -33.51
C ILE A 118 -14.38 -16.46 -34.97
N SER A 119 -13.20 -15.87 -35.19
CA SER A 119 -12.66 -15.65 -36.53
C SER A 119 -12.32 -16.95 -37.28
N LYS A 120 -12.03 -18.05 -36.56
CA LYS A 120 -11.86 -19.39 -37.15
C LYS A 120 -13.20 -20.02 -37.53
N ILE A 121 -14.27 -19.71 -36.81
CA ILE A 121 -15.63 -20.23 -37.05
C ILE A 121 -16.35 -19.41 -38.13
N ASN A 122 -16.15 -18.10 -38.17
CA ASN A 122 -16.68 -17.16 -39.15
C ASN A 122 -15.52 -16.32 -39.71
N PRO A 123 -14.85 -16.78 -40.79
CA PRO A 123 -13.80 -15.98 -41.41
C PRO A 123 -14.39 -14.68 -41.97
N PRO A 124 -13.69 -13.54 -41.84
CA PRO A 124 -14.10 -12.31 -42.51
C PRO A 124 -14.14 -12.53 -44.02
N ALA A 125 -15.18 -11.99 -44.67
CA ALA A 125 -15.42 -12.10 -46.10
C ALA A 125 -14.30 -11.48 -46.96
#